data_AF-A0A0H5RWL4-F1
#
_entry.id   AF-A0A0H5RWL4-F1
#
_cell.length_a   1.000
_cell.length_b   1.000
_cell.length_c   1.000
_cell.angle_alpha   90.00
_cell.angle_beta   90.00
_cell.angle_gamma   90.00
#
_symmetry.space_group_name_H-M   'P 1'
#
loop_
_entity.id
_entity.type
_entity.pdbx_description
1 polymer ?
#
loop_
_entity_poly.entity_id
_entity_poly.type
_entity_poly.pdbx_seq_one_letter_code
_entity_poly.pdbx_strand_id
1 'polypeptide(L)'
;TLTTPNRDGALENDIVAHEYTHGISNRLTGGGTGRCLQTTEAGGMGEGWSDAFADWIGQTSANVTDFTLGSYVTNDTAGIRSHPYSTSKAANPLTYGSLGKLG
;
A
#
# COMPACT_ATOMS: atom_id res chain seq x y z
N THR A 1 -18.34 6.80 -3.68
CA THR A 1 -18.25 5.81 -2.58
C THR A 1 -18.56 4.44 -3.17
N LEU A 2 -17.95 3.36 -2.63
CA LEU A 2 -17.94 2.04 -3.26
C LEU A 2 -18.99 1.04 -2.71
N THR A 3 -19.69 1.38 -1.63
CA THR A 3 -20.55 0.45 -0.87
C THR A 3 -21.91 1.07 -0.55
N THR A 4 -22.90 0.24 -0.18
CA THR A 4 -24.20 0.69 0.35
C THR A 4 -24.53 -0.06 1.66
N PRO A 5 -24.65 0.63 2.81
CA PRO A 5 -24.33 2.05 3.03
C PRO A 5 -22.85 2.36 2.76
N ASN A 6 -22.53 3.64 2.61
CA ASN A 6 -21.15 4.09 2.40
C ASN A 6 -20.29 3.73 3.61
N ARG A 7 -19.09 3.20 3.36
CA ARG A 7 -18.04 3.00 4.36
C ARG A 7 -17.06 4.17 4.33
N ASP A 8 -16.67 4.64 5.52
CA ASP A 8 -15.75 5.76 5.69
C ASP A 8 -14.31 5.25 5.78
N GLY A 9 -13.41 5.78 4.93
CA GLY A 9 -12.00 5.41 4.94
C GLY A 9 -11.23 5.85 6.16
N ALA A 10 -11.74 6.82 6.92
CA ALA A 10 -11.17 7.15 8.22
C ALA A 10 -11.35 6.02 9.26
N LEU A 11 -12.22 5.04 8.99
CA LEU A 11 -12.43 3.86 9.84
C LEU A 11 -11.58 2.66 9.42
N GLU A 12 -10.76 2.78 8.37
CA GLU A 12 -9.78 1.76 7.96
C GLU A 12 -8.36 2.28 8.20
N ASN A 13 -7.68 1.73 9.21
CA ASN A 13 -6.41 2.28 9.69
C ASN A 13 -5.27 2.17 8.67
N ASP A 14 -5.33 1.19 7.76
CA ASP A 14 -4.31 0.98 6.74
C ASP A 14 -4.27 2.15 5.73
N ILE A 15 -5.42 2.71 5.38
CA ILE A 15 -5.53 3.92 4.53
C ILE A 15 -4.92 5.11 5.24
N VAL A 16 -5.27 5.35 6.50
CA VAL A 16 -4.73 6.49 7.25
C VAL A 16 -3.20 6.38 7.38
N ALA A 17 -2.70 5.18 7.64
CA ALA A 17 -1.27 4.90 7.72
C ALA A 17 -0.55 5.09 6.39
N HIS A 18 -1.17 4.64 5.28
CA HIS A 18 -0.68 4.82 3.93
C HIS A 18 -0.50 6.32 3.62
N GLU A 19 -1.57 7.11 3.76
CA GLU A 19 -1.55 8.55 3.43
C GLU A 19 -0.55 9.33 4.31
N TYR A 20 -0.44 8.95 5.58
CA TYR A 20 0.56 9.57 6.47
C TYR A 20 2.00 9.25 6.01
N THR A 21 2.21 8.04 5.48
CA THR A 21 3.52 7.59 5.00
C THR A 21 3.95 8.29 3.72
N HIS A 22 3.02 8.75 2.87
CA HIS A 22 3.37 9.69 1.80
C HIS A 22 4.07 10.94 2.33
N GLY A 23 3.56 11.51 3.43
CA GLY A 23 4.16 12.66 4.08
C GLY A 23 5.57 12.37 4.59
N ILE A 24 5.75 11.23 5.26
CA ILE A 24 7.06 10.78 5.77
C ILE A 24 8.05 10.60 4.62
N SER A 25 7.70 9.79 3.62
CA SER A 25 8.59 9.39 2.53
C SER A 25 8.97 10.57 1.62
N ASN A 26 8.02 11.45 1.27
CA ASN A 26 8.31 12.66 0.50
C ASN A 26 9.20 13.63 1.28
N ARG A 27 8.99 13.75 2.60
CA ARG A 27 9.84 14.62 3.43
C ARG A 27 11.25 14.07 3.57
N LEU A 28 11.43 12.78 3.84
CA LEU A 28 12.76 12.21 4.07
C LEU A 28 13.57 12.07 2.77
N THR A 29 12.93 11.67 1.68
CA THR A 29 13.62 11.45 0.40
C THR A 29 14.12 12.77 -0.17
N GLY A 30 15.44 12.84 -0.41
CA GLY A 30 16.08 14.05 -0.93
C GLY A 30 16.10 15.23 0.05
N GLY A 31 15.99 14.97 1.35
CA GLY A 31 16.38 15.92 2.39
C GLY A 31 15.38 17.06 2.67
N GLY A 32 14.08 16.77 2.69
CA GLY A 32 13.07 17.71 3.19
C GLY A 32 12.31 18.51 2.12
N THR A 33 12.62 18.30 0.84
CA THR A 33 12.03 19.11 -0.25
C THR A 33 10.61 18.71 -0.62
N GLY A 34 10.23 17.45 -0.38
CA GLY A 34 8.96 16.89 -0.85
C GLY A 34 8.90 16.57 -2.34
N ARG A 35 10.02 16.74 -3.09
CA ARG A 35 10.01 16.71 -4.56
C ARG A 35 10.68 15.48 -5.17
N CYS A 36 11.10 14.52 -4.35
CA CYS A 36 12.03 13.48 -4.80
C CYS A 36 11.37 12.13 -5.16
N LEU A 37 10.05 12.01 -5.00
CA LEU A 37 9.27 10.81 -5.38
C LEU A 37 8.31 11.08 -6.55
N GLN A 38 8.73 11.91 -7.50
CA GLN A 38 7.85 12.44 -8.56
C GLN A 38 8.04 11.77 -9.93
N THR A 39 9.07 10.93 -10.10
CA THR A 39 9.25 10.12 -11.30
C THR A 39 8.45 8.82 -11.19
N THR A 40 8.14 8.16 -12.30
CA THR A 40 7.27 6.96 -12.29
C THR A 40 7.73 5.88 -11.31
N GLU A 41 8.99 5.45 -11.38
CA GLU A 41 9.49 4.41 -10.48
C GLU A 41 9.60 4.92 -9.02
N ALA A 42 10.03 6.17 -8.82
CA ALA A 42 10.14 6.73 -7.47
C ALA A 42 8.77 6.94 -6.79
N GLY A 43 7.76 7.39 -7.55
CA GLY A 43 6.38 7.49 -7.09
C GLY A 43 5.78 6.12 -6.78
N GLY A 44 6.05 5.12 -7.62
CA GLY A 44 5.68 3.72 -7.35
C GLY A 44 6.31 3.18 -6.07
N MET A 45 7.58 3.51 -5.79
CA MET A 45 8.19 3.21 -4.48
C MET A 45 7.51 3.98 -3.34
N GLY A 46 7.08 5.23 -3.56
CA GLY A 46 6.27 6.01 -2.62
C GLY A 46 4.97 5.33 -2.19
N GLU A 47 4.21 4.80 -3.16
CA GLU A 47 3.04 3.96 -2.92
C GLU A 47 3.39 2.68 -2.15
N GLY A 48 4.44 1.98 -2.59
CA GLY A 48 4.89 0.72 -1.99
C GLY A 48 5.37 0.86 -0.55
N TRP A 49 6.10 1.92 -0.20
CA TRP A 49 6.49 2.21 1.18
C TRP A 49 5.29 2.52 2.07
N SER A 50 4.27 3.15 1.50
CA SER A 50 3.06 3.53 2.23
C SER A 50 2.21 2.30 2.57
N ASP A 51 2.07 1.37 1.63
CA ASP A 51 1.47 0.06 1.89
C ASP A 51 2.28 -0.78 2.89
N ALA A 52 3.61 -0.84 2.72
CA ALA A 52 4.48 -1.62 3.60
C ALA A 52 4.44 -1.11 5.05
N PHE A 53 4.38 0.21 5.25
CA PHE A 53 4.23 0.78 6.58
C PHE A 53 2.86 0.44 7.19
N ALA A 54 1.78 0.51 6.40
CA ALA A 54 0.44 0.13 6.82
C ALA A 54 0.36 -1.35 7.25
N ASP A 55 0.96 -2.27 6.49
CA ASP A 55 1.10 -3.68 6.86
C ASP A 55 1.85 -3.83 8.18
N TRP A 56 3.05 -3.25 8.29
CA TRP A 56 3.89 -3.37 9.49
C TRP A 56 3.20 -2.93 10.78
N ILE A 57 2.50 -1.79 10.77
CA ILE A 57 1.81 -1.33 11.98
C ILE A 57 0.53 -2.11 12.28
N GLY A 58 0.01 -2.87 11.31
CA GLY A 58 -1.14 -3.76 11.47
C GLY A 58 -0.79 -5.12 12.08
N GLN A 59 0.50 -5.47 12.16
CA GLN A 59 0.92 -6.77 12.70
C GLN A 59 0.67 -6.86 14.20
N THR A 60 0.02 -7.94 14.61
CA THR A 60 -0.36 -8.21 16.02
C THR A 60 0.39 -9.40 16.63
N SER A 61 1.16 -10.13 15.82
CA SER A 61 1.94 -11.28 16.26
C SER A 61 3.12 -11.54 15.33
N ALA A 62 3.98 -12.50 15.68
CA ALA A 62 5.08 -12.93 14.82
C ALA A 62 4.62 -13.78 13.61
N ASN A 63 3.33 -14.18 13.56
CA ASN A 63 2.79 -14.87 12.40
C ASN A 63 2.57 -13.87 11.26
N VAL A 64 3.30 -14.04 10.16
CA VAL A 64 3.17 -13.20 8.95
C VAL A 64 2.05 -13.77 8.09
N THR A 65 0.93 -13.06 8.06
CA THR A 65 -0.23 -13.37 7.22
C THR A 65 -0.24 -12.50 5.97
N ASP A 66 -0.94 -12.94 4.95
CA ASP A 66 -1.19 -12.11 3.77
C ASP A 66 -1.93 -10.82 4.17
N PHE A 67 -1.54 -9.70 3.56
CA PHE A 67 -2.10 -8.38 3.84
C PHE A 67 -2.74 -7.79 2.58
N THR A 68 -3.94 -7.23 2.74
CA THR A 68 -4.70 -6.56 1.68
C THR A 68 -5.07 -5.15 2.14
N LEU A 69 -4.88 -4.18 1.26
CA LEU A 69 -5.15 -2.77 1.55
C LEU A 69 -6.58 -2.38 1.13
N GLY A 70 -7.30 -1.66 2.00
CA GLY A 70 -8.58 -1.02 1.66
C GLY A 70 -9.77 -1.98 1.57
N SER A 71 -9.66 -3.17 2.15
CA SER A 71 -10.67 -4.23 2.07
C SER A 71 -12.01 -3.83 2.69
N TYR A 72 -11.99 -3.03 3.76
CA TYR A 72 -13.21 -2.57 4.41
C TYR A 72 -13.90 -1.53 3.53
N VAL A 73 -13.21 -0.47 3.08
CA VAL A 73 -13.86 0.60 2.31
C VAL A 73 -14.38 0.15 0.95
N THR A 74 -13.77 -0.87 0.35
CA THR A 74 -14.24 -1.44 -0.92
C THR A 74 -15.30 -2.51 -0.74
N ASN A 75 -15.45 -3.06 0.47
CA ASN A 75 -16.23 -4.29 0.71
C ASN A 75 -15.79 -5.45 -0.19
N ASP A 76 -14.48 -5.57 -0.39
CA ASP A 76 -13.85 -6.63 -1.15
C ASP A 76 -12.63 -7.13 -0.37
N THR A 77 -12.61 -8.43 -0.05
CA THR A 77 -11.48 -9.05 0.64
C THR A 77 -10.20 -9.03 -0.19
N ALA A 78 -10.26 -8.83 -1.51
CA ALA A 78 -9.09 -8.63 -2.35
C ALA A 78 -8.44 -7.25 -2.16
N GLY A 79 -9.16 -6.27 -1.60
CA GLY A 79 -8.67 -4.90 -1.45
C GLY A 79 -8.51 -4.18 -2.80
N ILE A 80 -7.59 -3.21 -2.84
CA ILE A 80 -7.39 -2.34 -4.02
C ILE A 80 -6.14 -2.63 -4.85
N ARG A 81 -5.26 -3.52 -4.37
CA ARG A 81 -4.03 -3.90 -5.08
C ARG A 81 -4.28 -5.16 -5.90
N SER A 82 -3.45 -5.41 -6.91
CA SER A 82 -3.65 -6.55 -7.84
C SER A 82 -3.44 -7.91 -7.18
N HIS A 83 -2.64 -7.97 -6.12
CA HIS A 83 -2.33 -9.16 -5.34
C HIS A 83 -2.16 -8.74 -3.86
N PRO A 84 -2.42 -9.64 -2.90
CA PRO A 84 -2.06 -9.38 -1.52
C PRO A 84 -0.54 -9.25 -1.35
N TYR A 85 -0.10 -8.51 -0.35
CA TYR A 85 1.27 -8.61 0.15
C TYR A 85 1.40 -9.98 0.81
N SER A 86 2.28 -10.82 0.28
CA SER A 86 2.40 -12.22 0.67
C SER A 86 3.84 -12.70 0.55
N THR A 87 4.23 -13.62 1.43
CA THR A 87 5.49 -14.37 1.30
C THR A 87 5.38 -15.53 0.31
N SER A 88 4.16 -15.88 -0.13
CA SER A 88 3.90 -16.92 -1.13
C SER A 88 3.96 -16.36 -2.54
N LYS A 89 4.87 -16.89 -3.36
CA LYS A 89 4.95 -16.56 -4.80
C LYS A 89 3.75 -17.02 -5.63
N ALA A 90 2.94 -17.93 -5.08
CA ALA A 90 1.69 -18.35 -5.72
C ALA A 90 0.58 -17.32 -5.49
N ALA A 91 0.56 -16.67 -4.32
CA ALA A 91 -0.40 -15.61 -4.01
C ALA A 91 0.03 -14.27 -4.63
N ASN A 92 1.32 -13.94 -4.59
CA ASN A 92 1.88 -12.75 -5.22
C ASN A 92 3.08 -13.11 -6.12
N PRO A 93 2.88 -13.20 -7.45
CA PRO A 93 3.93 -13.55 -8.40
C PRO A 93 4.72 -12.34 -8.89
N LEU A 94 4.49 -11.13 -8.37
CA LEU A 94 5.13 -9.92 -8.88
C LEU A 94 6.64 -9.93 -8.61
N THR A 95 7.38 -9.48 -9.61
CA THR A 95 8.85 -9.33 -9.55
C THR A 95 9.24 -7.99 -10.16
N TYR A 96 10.50 -7.55 -10.00
CA TYR A 96 10.99 -6.36 -10.71
C TYR A 96 10.76 -6.44 -12.23
N GLY A 97 10.94 -7.62 -12.85
CA GLY A 97 10.63 -7.83 -14.28
C GLY A 97 9.16 -7.67 -14.68
N SER A 98 8.23 -7.60 -13.72
CA SER A 98 6.82 -7.28 -13.99
C SER A 98 6.63 -5.82 -14.39
N LEU A 99 7.53 -4.92 -13.95
CA LEU A 99 7.48 -3.50 -14.32
C LEU A 99 7.66 -3.29 -15.83
N GLY A 100 8.44 -4.13 -16.50
CA GLY A 100 8.61 -4.08 -17.96
C GLY A 100 7.33 -4.42 -18.76
N LYS A 101 6.25 -4.85 -18.08
CA LYS A 101 4.93 -5.10 -18.68
C LYS A 101 3.92 -4.00 -18.36
N LEU A 102 4.28 -3.06 -17.50
CA LEU A 102 3.50 -1.87 -17.18
C LEU A 102 3.85 -0.80 -18.23
N GLY A 103 3.20 -0.88 -19.39
CA GLY A 103 3.29 0.11 -20.46
C GLY A 103 2.36 1.28 -20.20
#